data_AF-A0A4V2V1K2-F1
#
_entry.id   AF-A0A4V2V1K2-F1
#
_cell.length_a   1.000
_cell.length_b   1.000
_cell.length_c   1.000
_cell.angle_alpha   90.00
_cell.angle_beta   90.00
_cell.angle_gamma   90.00
#
_symmetry.space_group_name_H-M   'P 1'
#
loop_
_entity.id
_entity.type
_entity.pdbx_description
1 polymer ?
#
loop_
_entity_poly.entity_id
_entity_poly.type
_entity_poly.pdbx_seq_one_letter_code
_entity_poly.pdbx_strand_id
1 'polypeptide(L)' 'MTPETAPPAPEHRQEMIAIAAYYLAERRGFSPGGAESDWFSAEQMIDNMLADQSCGRLVEQEGARTVIRNALLMQGEPL' A
#
# COMPACT_ATOMS: atom_id res chain seq x y z
N MET A 1 -14.74 12.38 19.22
CA MET A 1 -14.91 12.30 17.75
C MET A 1 -14.07 11.12 17.30
N THR A 2 -14.63 9.92 17.48
CA THR A 2 -13.97 8.66 17.10
C THR A 2 -14.18 8.48 15.60
N PRO A 3 -13.15 8.37 14.75
CA PRO A 3 -13.35 7.85 13.41
C PRO A 3 -13.73 6.39 13.58
N GLU A 4 -15.04 6.18 13.52
CA GLU A 4 -15.69 4.89 13.39
C GLU A 4 -15.01 4.13 12.25
N THR A 5 -14.56 2.93 12.58
CA THR A 5 -13.95 1.93 11.70
C THR A 5 -14.93 1.55 10.59
N ALA A 6 -15.10 2.43 9.62
CA ALA A 6 -15.78 2.12 8.37
C ALA A 6 -14.92 1.08 7.62
N PRO A 7 -15.54 0.10 6.93
CA PRO A 7 -14.80 -0.72 5.97
C PRO A 7 -14.05 0.22 5.01
N PRO A 8 -12.87 -0.15 4.48
CA PRO A 8 -12.09 0.76 3.63
C PRO A 8 -13.00 1.27 2.52
N ALA A 9 -13.40 2.54 2.61
CA ALA A 9 -14.22 3.17 1.61
C ALA A 9 -13.48 3.07 0.27
N PRO A 10 -14.17 3.02 -0.88
CA PRO A 10 -13.53 2.96 -2.19
C PRO A 10 -12.44 4.03 -2.39
N GLU A 11 -12.60 5.18 -1.73
CA GLU A 11 -11.63 6.28 -1.66
C GLU A 11 -10.29 5.86 -1.02
N HIS A 12 -10.32 5.03 0.02
CA HIS A 12 -9.11 4.54 0.69
C HIS A 12 -8.35 3.50 -0.17
N ARG A 13 -9.08 2.64 -0.91
CA ARG A 13 -8.46 1.72 -1.89
C ARG A 13 -7.70 2.50 -2.97
N GLN A 14 -8.34 3.53 -3.54
CA GLN A 14 -7.74 4.34 -4.59
C GLN A 14 -6.49 5.09 -4.11
N GLU A 15 -6.49 5.61 -2.88
CA GLU A 15 -5.32 6.25 -2.29
C GLU A 15 -4.15 5.27 -2.14
N MET A 16 -4.41 4.07 -1.61
CA MET A 16 -3.38 3.03 -1.47
C MET A 16 -2.79 2.60 -2.81
N ILE A 17 -3.62 2.49 -3.85
CA ILE A 17 -3.19 2.17 -5.22
C ILE A 17 -2.31 3.28 -5.78
N ALA A 18 -2.73 4.54 -5.63
CA ALA A 18 -1.98 5.68 -6.13
C ALA A 18 -0.58 5.78 -5.47
N ILE A 19 -0.51 5.56 -4.15
CA ILE A 19 0.75 5.52 -3.40
C ILE A 19 1.63 4.36 -3.88
N ALA A 20 1.08 3.16 -4.02
CA ALA A 20 1.84 2.00 -4.49
C ALA A 20 2.34 2.17 -5.94
N ALA A 21 1.52 2.71 -6.82
CA ALA A 21 1.89 3.02 -8.20
C ALA A 21 3.00 4.08 -8.26
N TYR A 22 2.94 5.10 -7.40
CA TYR A 22 4.01 6.09 -7.27
C TYR A 22 5.34 5.45 -6.86
N TYR A 23 5.34 4.55 -5.87
CA TYR A 23 6.57 3.85 -5.47
C TYR A 23 7.11 2.92 -6.56
N LEU A 24 6.25 2.25 -7.31
CA LEU A 24 6.67 1.44 -8.46
C LEU A 24 7.31 2.33 -9.54
N ALA A 25 6.70 3.48 -9.83
CA ALA A 25 7.25 4.48 -10.73
C ALA A 25 8.58 5.07 -10.22
N GLU A 26 8.73 5.30 -8.92
CA GLU A 26 9.98 5.77 -8.32
C GLU A 26 11.10 4.72 -8.45
N ARG A 27 10.80 3.44 -8.21
CA ARG A 27 11.79 2.34 -8.31
C ARG A 27 12.36 2.15 -9.71
N ARG A 28 11.60 2.50 -10.75
CA ARG A 28 12.05 2.52 -12.15
C ARG A 28 12.62 3.87 -12.59
N GLY A 29 12.77 4.82 -11.67
CA GLY A 29 13.26 6.18 -11.96
C GLY A 29 12.30 7.00 -12.83
N PHE A 30 10.99 6.79 -12.68
CA PHE A 30 9.92 7.45 -13.43
C PHE A 30 10.09 7.37 -14.95
N SER A 31 10.68 6.27 -15.44
CA SER A 31 10.83 6.02 -16.87
C SER A 31 9.48 6.16 -17.59
N PRO A 32 9.37 6.77 -18.78
CA PRO A 32 8.10 6.95 -19.47
C PRO A 32 7.48 5.61 -19.92
N GLY A 33 6.17 5.61 -20.17
CA GLY A 33 5.50 4.49 -20.86
C GLY A 33 5.18 3.27 -19.99
N GLY A 34 5.10 3.40 -18.68
CA GLY A 34 4.61 2.27 -17.87
C GLY A 34 3.93 2.65 -16.57
N ALA A 35 3.50 3.89 -16.44
CA ALA A 35 2.58 4.30 -15.38
C ALA A 35 1.34 3.40 -15.35
N GLU A 36 0.83 2.97 -16.50
CA GLU A 36 -0.29 2.01 -16.61
C GLU A 36 0.06 0.64 -16.01
N SER A 37 1.27 0.13 -16.27
CA SER A 37 1.73 -1.13 -15.71
C SER A 37 1.98 -1.03 -14.19
N ASP A 38 2.49 0.11 -13.73
CA ASP A 38 2.70 0.39 -12.31
C ASP A 38 1.35 0.46 -11.59
N TRP A 39 0.37 1.14 -12.18
CA TRP A 39 -1.00 1.20 -11.67
C TRP A 39 -1.64 -0.19 -11.61
N PHE A 40 -1.61 -0.97 -12.69
CA PHE A 40 -2.19 -2.33 -12.72
C PHE A 40 -1.53 -3.28 -11.72
N SER A 41 -0.22 -3.14 -11.49
CA SER A 41 0.49 -3.92 -10.48
C SER A 41 0.09 -3.49 -9.07
N ALA A 42 -0.08 -2.18 -8.85
CA ALA A 42 -0.55 -1.63 -7.58
C ALA A 42 -2.00 -2.08 -7.26
N GLU A 43 -2.91 -2.07 -8.24
CA GLU A 43 -4.29 -2.55 -8.04
C GLU A 43 -4.31 -4.00 -7.55
N GLN A 44 -3.61 -4.90 -8.25
CA GLN A 44 -3.54 -6.31 -7.85
C GLN A 44 -2.91 -6.51 -6.47
N MET A 45 -1.88 -5.72 -6.14
CA MET A 45 -1.23 -5.79 -4.83
C MET A 45 -2.21 -5.41 -3.71
N ILE A 46 -2.92 -4.30 -3.87
CA ILE A 46 -3.88 -3.81 -2.89
C ILE A 46 -5.11 -4.72 -2.81
N ASP A 47 -5.62 -5.20 -3.95
CA ASP A 47 -6.73 -6.14 -3.97
C ASP A 47 -6.38 -7.46 -3.28
N ASN A 48 -5.18 -8.01 -3.51
CA ASN A 48 -4.71 -9.20 -2.80
C ASN A 48 -4.57 -8.92 -1.30
N MET A 49 -4.03 -7.77 -0.91
CA MET A 49 -3.89 -7.39 0.50
C MET A 49 -5.26 -7.23 1.16
N LEU A 50 -6.25 -6.65 0.48
CA LEU A 50 -7.61 -6.50 1.00
C LEU A 50 -8.35 -7.84 1.04
N ALA A 51 -8.15 -8.71 0.05
CA ALA A 51 -8.71 -10.07 0.03
C ALA A 51 -8.13 -10.95 1.15
N ASP A 52 -6.83 -10.85 1.41
CA ASP A 52 -6.15 -11.56 2.50
C ASP A 52 -6.61 -11.03 3.88
N GLN A 53 -6.67 -9.71 4.05
CA GLN A 53 -7.18 -9.08 5.27
C GLN A 53 -8.67 -9.36 5.53
N SER A 54 -9.48 -9.54 4.48
CA SER A 54 -10.88 -9.96 4.64
C SER A 54 -11.04 -11.45 4.96
N CYS A 55 -10.01 -12.28 4.69
CA CYS A 55 -9.91 -13.66 5.20
C CYS A 55 -9.48 -13.72 6.68
N GLY A 56 -8.90 -12.64 7.22
CA GLY A 56 -8.39 -12.57 8.60
C GLY A 56 -8.76 -11.27 9.32
N ARG A 57 -10.04 -11.09 9.66
CA ARG A 57 -10.55 -10.19 10.73
C ARG A 57 -10.00 -8.76 10.77
N LEU A 58 -10.88 -7.78 10.58
CA LEU A 58 -10.75 -6.37 10.97
C LEU A 58 -9.84 -6.19 12.21
N VAL A 59 -8.57 -5.85 12.00
CA VAL A 59 -7.68 -5.34 13.06
C VAL A 59 -7.31 -3.93 12.65
N GLU A 60 -8.16 -3.03 13.14
CA GLU A 60 -7.74 -1.83 13.86
C GLU A 60 -6.53 -1.08 13.28
N GLN A 61 -6.88 0.02 12.61
CA GLN A 61 -6.30 1.37 12.75
C GLN A 61 -5.04 1.45 13.64
N GLU A 62 -4.02 2.18 13.16
CA GLU A 62 -2.70 2.44 13.78
C GLU A 62 -1.52 1.49 13.43
N GLY A 63 -1.54 0.77 12.30
CA GLY A 63 -0.37 0.00 11.83
C GLY A 63 0.30 0.49 10.54
N ALA A 64 -0.46 1.01 9.57
CA ALA A 64 -0.02 1.09 8.18
C ALA A 64 1.18 2.03 7.93
N ARG A 65 1.25 3.16 8.66
CA ARG A 65 2.40 4.10 8.58
C ARG A 65 3.67 3.59 9.27
N THR A 66 3.56 2.57 10.12
CA THR A 66 4.66 2.01 10.90
C THR A 66 5.17 0.73 10.26
N VAL A 67 4.31 -0.09 9.67
CA VAL A 67 4.73 -1.33 8.98
C VAL A 67 5.53 -1.00 7.71
N ILE A 68 5.11 0.00 6.91
CA ILE A 68 5.89 0.43 5.73
C ILE A 68 7.25 1.00 6.14
N ARG A 69 7.32 1.72 7.28
CA ARG A 69 8.57 2.30 7.79
C ARG A 69 9.52 1.27 8.41
N ASN A 70 9.00 0.36 9.23
CA ASN A 70 9.81 -0.69 9.88
C ASN A 70 10.26 -1.77 8.90
N ALA A 71 9.48 -2.06 7.85
CA ALA A 71 9.89 -3.00 6.80
C ALA A 71 11.07 -2.46 5.96
N LEU A 72 11.24 -1.13 5.85
CA LEU A 72 12.39 -0.52 5.17
C LEU A 72 13.63 -0.34 6.06
N LEU A 73 13.52 -0.40 7.39
CA LEU A 73 14.63 -0.14 8.31
C LEU A 73 15.40 -1.39 8.80
N MET A 74 15.08 -2.59 8.31
CA MET A 74 15.83 -3.83 8.64
C MET A 74 16.66 -4.40 7.46
N GLN A 75 17.06 -3.56 6.50
CA GLN A 75 17.91 -3.98 5.36
C GLN A 75 19.12 -3.06 5.16
N GLY A 76 19.77 -2.63 6.25
CA GLY A 76 21.03 -1.92 6.12
C GLY A 76 21.65 -1.46 7.44
N GLU A 77 22.30 -2.39 8.15
CA GLU A 77 23.56 -2.14 8.87
C GLU A 77 24.39 -3.43 8.72
N PRO A 78 25.49 -3.40 7.95
CA PRO A 78 26.82 -3.23 8.58
C PRO A 78 27.70 -2.23 7.78
N LEU A 79 28.64 -1.49 8.39
CA LEU A 79 29.72 -1.87 9.31
C LEU A 79 29.97 -0.83 10.40
#